data_AF-A0A943QT55-F1
#
_entry.id   AF-A0A943QT55-F1
#
_cell.length_a   1.000
_cell.length_b   1.000
_cell.length_c   1.000
_cell.angle_alpha   90.00
_cell.angle_beta   90.00
_cell.angle_gamma   90.00
#
_symmetry.space_group_name_H-M   'P 1'
#
loop_
_entity.id
_entity.type
_entity.pdbx_description
1 polymer ?
#
loop_
_entity_poly.entity_id
_entity_poly.type
_entity_poly.pdbx_seq_one_letter_code
_entity_poly.pdbx_strand_id
1 'polypeptide(L)'
;GEKTEQNAPMTNQQKVDVAFSDDGTGTADYIIVDSYGYAGSAMILYHFTIHNGQPVVLVSLQNQGNPENMYYMYPTNNKDIQEAFANIVNDK
;
A
#
# COMPACT_ATOMS: atom_id res chain seq x y z
N GLY A 1 -24.25 10.74 -8.16
CA GLY A 1 -24.23 10.95 -6.70
C GLY A 1 -22.84 10.64 -6.24
N GLU A 2 -22.07 11.67 -5.92
CA GLU A 2 -20.66 11.60 -5.51
C GLU A 2 -20.52 10.75 -4.25
N LYS A 3 -19.94 9.55 -4.38
CA LYS A 3 -19.72 8.64 -3.25
C LYS A 3 -18.34 7.98 -3.26
N THR A 4 -17.37 8.51 -4.00
CA THR A 4 -16.09 7.81 -4.23
C THR A 4 -14.83 8.56 -3.77
N GLU A 5 -14.93 9.77 -3.20
CA GLU A 5 -13.73 10.50 -2.75
C GLU A 5 -13.36 10.29 -1.27
N GLN A 6 -14.28 9.77 -0.46
CA GLN A 6 -14.01 9.40 0.93
C GLN A 6 -13.19 8.12 0.96
N ASN A 7 -12.07 8.13 1.70
CA ASN A 7 -11.14 7.00 1.88
C ASN A 7 -10.16 6.72 0.72
N ALA A 8 -9.92 7.68 -0.18
CA ALA A 8 -8.91 7.46 -1.22
C ALA A 8 -7.55 7.15 -0.56
N PRO A 9 -6.81 6.15 -1.07
CA PRO A 9 -5.46 5.87 -0.59
C PRO A 9 -4.56 7.08 -0.86
N MET A 10 -3.74 7.41 0.12
CA MET A 10 -2.82 8.54 0.07
C MET A 10 -1.39 8.04 0.21
N THR A 11 -0.49 8.49 -0.65
CA THR A 11 0.96 8.35 -0.46
C THR A 11 1.60 9.73 -0.61
N ASN A 12 2.53 10.10 0.27
CA ASN A 12 3.18 11.42 0.26
C ASN A 12 2.20 12.61 0.14
N GLN A 13 1.06 12.54 0.85
CA GLN A 13 -0.01 13.55 0.81
C GLN A 13 -0.68 13.75 -0.56
N GLN A 14 -0.52 12.81 -1.50
CA GLN A 14 -1.21 12.78 -2.78
C GLN A 14 -2.18 11.61 -2.84
N LYS A 15 -3.36 11.85 -3.42
CA LYS A 15 -4.32 10.78 -3.77
C LYS A 15 -3.68 9.91 -4.83
N VAL A 16 -3.77 8.60 -4.65
CA VAL A 16 -3.28 7.62 -5.62
C VAL A 16 -4.37 6.61 -5.92
N ASP A 17 -4.39 6.10 -7.15
CA ASP A 17 -5.22 4.97 -7.52
C ASP A 17 -4.55 3.66 -7.07
N VAL A 18 -5.35 2.75 -6.52
CA VAL A 18 -4.87 1.42 -6.12
C VAL A 18 -5.82 0.33 -6.58
N ALA A 19 -5.26 -0.77 -7.03
CA ALA A 19 -6.02 -1.94 -7.41
C ALA A 19 -5.33 -3.21 -6.93
N PHE A 20 -6.11 -4.22 -6.54
CA PHE A 20 -5.58 -5.57 -6.30
C PHE A 20 -5.40 -6.28 -7.64
N SER A 21 -4.33 -7.07 -7.77
CA SER A 21 -4.08 -7.93 -8.93
C SER A 21 -3.32 -9.18 -8.53
N ASP A 22 -3.77 -10.34 -9.01
CA ASP A 22 -3.14 -11.64 -8.72
C ASP A 22 -1.83 -11.83 -9.50
N ASP A 23 -1.67 -11.17 -10.65
CA ASP A 23 -0.48 -11.28 -11.51
C ASP A 23 0.44 -10.04 -11.47
N GLY A 24 0.05 -9.02 -10.70
CA GLY A 24 0.79 -7.77 -10.56
C GLY A 24 0.69 -6.82 -11.75
N THR A 25 -0.20 -7.09 -12.72
CA THR A 25 -0.48 -6.20 -13.86
C THR A 25 -1.71 -5.33 -13.60
N GLY A 26 -1.73 -4.13 -14.21
CA GLY A 26 -2.85 -3.20 -14.13
C GLY A 26 -2.45 -1.76 -14.51
N THR A 27 -3.40 -0.83 -14.37
CA THR A 27 -3.24 0.58 -14.76
C THR A 27 -3.32 1.58 -13.60
N ALA A 28 -3.55 1.11 -12.38
CA ALA A 28 -3.55 1.95 -11.18
C ALA A 28 -2.12 2.40 -10.84
N ASP A 29 -1.98 3.49 -10.06
CA ASP A 29 -0.67 3.98 -9.63
C ASP A 29 0.10 2.92 -8.82
N TYR A 30 -0.61 2.20 -7.93
CA TYR A 30 -0.07 1.07 -7.19
C TYR A 30 -0.94 -0.17 -7.37
N ILE A 31 -0.32 -1.26 -7.81
CA ILE A 31 -0.96 -2.57 -7.92
C ILE A 31 -0.61 -3.38 -6.67
N ILE A 32 -1.58 -3.66 -5.81
CA ILE A 32 -1.40 -4.49 -4.62
C ILE A 32 -1.43 -5.97 -5.05
N VAL A 33 -0.36 -6.70 -4.77
CA VAL A 33 -0.27 -8.15 -5.04
C VAL A 33 -0.49 -9.00 -3.80
N ASP A 34 -0.23 -8.45 -2.60
CA ASP A 34 -0.56 -9.10 -1.33
C ASP A 34 -0.62 -8.06 -0.19
N SER A 35 -1.19 -8.44 0.95
CA SER A 35 -1.26 -7.61 2.15
C SER A 35 -1.12 -8.41 3.42
N TYR A 36 -0.32 -7.91 4.35
CA TYR A 36 -0.10 -8.53 5.66
C TYR A 36 -0.44 -7.55 6.79
N GLY A 37 -1.34 -7.99 7.68
CA GLY A 37 -1.80 -7.19 8.82
C GLY A 37 -1.34 -7.77 10.15
N TYR A 38 -0.91 -6.88 11.05
CA TYR A 38 -0.75 -7.18 12.47
C TYR A 38 -1.75 -6.36 13.28
N ALA A 39 -2.61 -7.06 14.04
CA ALA A 39 -3.63 -6.46 14.88
C ALA A 39 -3.27 -6.65 16.37
N GLY A 40 -2.50 -5.71 16.90
CA GLY A 40 -2.16 -5.62 18.33
C GLY A 40 -2.83 -4.42 18.99
N SER A 41 -2.10 -3.73 19.87
CA SER A 41 -2.55 -2.42 20.41
C SER A 41 -2.61 -1.31 19.35
N ALA A 42 -1.92 -1.50 18.22
CA ALA A 42 -2.04 -0.70 17.01
C ALA A 42 -2.28 -1.64 15.82
N MET A 43 -2.96 -1.13 14.78
CA MET A 43 -3.13 -1.86 13.52
C MET A 43 -2.06 -1.42 12.53
N ILE A 44 -1.23 -2.37 12.12
CA ILE A 44 -0.20 -2.17 11.09
C ILE A 44 -0.60 -3.01 9.89
N LEU A 45 -0.69 -2.39 8.71
CA LEU A 45 -1.01 -3.07 7.47
C LEU A 45 0.10 -2.80 6.45
N TYR A 46 0.77 -3.85 6.00
CA TYR A 46 1.72 -3.81 4.89
C TYR A 46 1.00 -4.19 3.61
N HIS A 47 1.20 -3.42 2.54
CA HIS A 47 0.78 -3.74 1.18
C HIS A 47 2.02 -3.96 0.33
N PHE A 48 2.12 -5.13 -0.27
CA PHE A 48 3.16 -5.45 -1.24
C PHE A 48 2.65 -5.01 -2.61
N THR A 49 3.31 -4.04 -3.22
CA THR A 49 2.81 -3.38 -4.43
C THR A 49 3.81 -3.35 -5.57
N ILE A 50 3.29 -3.34 -6.80
CA ILE A 50 4.03 -2.97 -8.00
C ILE A 50 3.65 -1.51 -8.33
N HIS A 51 4.64 -0.64 -8.39
CA HIS A 51 4.51 0.76 -8.76
C HIS A 51 5.41 1.05 -9.95
N ASN A 52 4.85 1.39 -11.11
CA ASN A 52 5.62 1.62 -12.35
C ASN A 52 6.60 0.46 -12.67
N GLY A 53 6.16 -0.78 -12.46
CA GLY A 53 6.96 -1.98 -12.66
C GLY A 53 8.03 -2.25 -11.60
N GLN A 54 8.10 -1.46 -10.53
CA GLN A 54 9.04 -1.64 -9.43
C GLN A 54 8.34 -2.14 -8.16
N PRO A 55 8.93 -3.08 -7.42
CA PRO A 55 8.39 -3.54 -6.15
C PRO A 55 8.53 -2.46 -5.08
N VAL A 56 7.41 -2.06 -4.47
CA VAL A 56 7.36 -1.11 -3.35
C VAL A 56 6.49 -1.71 -2.24
N VAL A 57 6.96 -1.68 -1.00
CA VAL A 57 6.15 -2.07 0.15
C VAL A 57 5.64 -0.80 0.81
N LEU A 58 4.32 -0.66 0.83
CA LEU A 58 3.65 0.41 1.55
C LEU A 58 3.20 -0.08 2.94
N VAL A 59 3.17 0.83 3.91
CA VAL A 59 2.68 0.57 5.27
C VAL A 59 1.64 1.61 5.66
N SER A 60 0.55 1.14 6.25
CA SER A 60 -0.43 1.95 6.96
C SER A 60 -0.33 1.68 8.46
N LEU A 61 -0.24 2.76 9.23
CA LEU A 61 -0.17 2.74 10.70
C LEU A 61 -1.47 3.34 11.23
N GLN A 62 -2.47 2.51 11.43
CA GLN A 62 -3.80 2.95 11.85
C GLN A 62 -3.90 2.89 13.37
N ASN A 63 -4.06 4.04 14.00
CA ASN A 63 -4.17 4.21 15.45
C ASN A 63 -5.53 4.79 15.90
N GLN A 64 -6.59 4.53 15.11
CA GLN A 64 -7.92 5.16 15.07
C GLN A 64 -7.93 6.42 14.18
N GLY A 65 -9.02 6.61 13.44
CA GLY A 65 -9.11 7.46 12.23
C GLY A 65 -8.49 8.86 12.32
N ASN A 66 -8.11 9.40 11.16
CA ASN A 66 -7.58 10.76 11.05
C ASN A 66 -8.69 11.79 10.75
N PRO A 67 -8.47 13.09 11.03
CA PRO A 67 -9.46 14.15 10.80
C PRO A 67 -9.95 14.25 9.35
N GLU A 68 -9.14 13.77 8.41
CA GLU A 68 -9.42 13.83 6.98
C GLU A 68 -10.18 12.57 6.50
N ASN A 69 -10.33 11.56 7.36
CA ASN A 69 -10.94 10.27 7.05
C ASN A 69 -10.33 9.62 5.79
N MET A 70 -9.02 9.74 5.62
CA MET A 70 -8.27 9.21 4.48
C MET A 70 -7.47 7.96 4.83
N TYR A 71 -7.23 7.09 3.86
CA TYR A 71 -6.39 5.91 4.06
C TYR A 71 -4.93 6.23 3.74
N TYR A 72 -4.14 6.52 4.76
CA TYR A 72 -2.73 6.87 4.59
C TYR A 72 -1.83 5.64 4.50
N MET A 73 -0.97 5.64 3.48
CA MET A 73 0.08 4.67 3.26
C MET A 73 1.40 5.38 2.98
N TYR A 74 2.50 4.75 3.37
CA TYR A 74 3.85 5.29 3.17
C TYR A 74 4.79 4.19 2.74
N PRO A 75 5.83 4.47 1.94
CA PRO A 75 6.92 3.52 1.77
C PRO A 75 7.42 3.05 3.13
N THR A 76 7.59 1.74 3.29
CA THR A 76 8.04 1.20 4.55
C THR A 76 9.45 1.67 4.89
N ASN A 77 9.68 1.99 6.16
CA ASN A 77 11.04 2.20 6.68
C ASN A 77 11.75 0.88 7.02
N ASN A 78 11.04 -0.27 6.95
CA ASN A 78 11.64 -1.58 7.18
C ASN A 78 12.33 -2.07 5.91
N LYS A 79 13.65 -1.85 5.84
CA LYS A 79 14.46 -2.22 4.68
C LYS A 79 14.44 -3.72 4.40
N ASP A 80 14.45 -4.56 5.43
CA ASP A 80 14.48 -6.01 5.27
C ASP A 80 13.23 -6.52 4.53
N ILE A 81 12.05 -5.98 4.86
CA ILE A 81 10.79 -6.34 4.19
C ILE A 81 10.79 -5.84 2.73
N GLN A 82 11.22 -4.60 2.50
CA GLN A 82 11.30 -4.03 1.16
C GLN A 82 12.29 -4.80 0.27
N GLU A 83 13.47 -5.15 0.78
CA GLU A 83 14.50 -5.90 0.06
C GLU A 83 14.07 -7.35 -0.20
N ALA A 84 13.49 -8.03 0.79
CA ALA A 84 12.98 -9.39 0.61
C ALA A 84 11.90 -9.46 -0.48
N PHE A 85 10.96 -8.52 -0.48
CA PHE A 85 9.94 -8.45 -1.53
C PHE A 85 10.54 -8.12 -2.89
N ALA A 86 11.49 -7.17 -2.95
CA ALA A 86 12.16 -6.82 -4.19
C ALA A 86 12.88 -8.02 -4.82
N ASN A 87 13.55 -8.85 -4.01
CA ASN A 87 14.19 -10.07 -4.47
C ASN A 87 13.15 -11.06 -5.02
N ILE A 88 12.00 -11.28 -4.35
CA ILE A 88 10.94 -12.18 -4.84
C ILE A 88 10.39 -11.74 -6.21
N VAL A 89 10.26 -10.43 -6.44
CA VAL A 89 9.73 -9.90 -7.71
C VAL A 89 10.78 -9.92 -8.82
N ASN A 90 12.03 -9.60 -8.51
CA ASN A 90 13.10 -9.45 -9.49
C ASN A 90 13.86 -10.75 -9.79
N ASP A 91 13.88 -11.72 -8.87
CA ASP A 91 14.48 -13.05 -9.07
C ASP A 91 13.50 -14.03 -9.77
N LYS A 92 12.47 -13.50 -10.42
CA LYS A 92 11.60 -14.24 -11.35
C LYS A 92 12.22 -14.35 -12.74
#